data_AF-A0A7C5C5U7-F1
#
_entry.id   AF-A0A7C5C5U7-F1
#
_cell.length_a   1.000
_cell.length_b   1.000
_cell.length_c   1.000
_cell.angle_alpha   90.00
_cell.angle_beta   90.00
_cell.angle_gamma   90.00
#
_symmetry.space_group_name_H-M   'P 1'
#
loop_
_entity.id
_entity.type
_entity.pdbx_description
1 polymer ?
#
loop_
_entity_poly.entity_id
_entity_poly.type
_entity_poly.pdbx_seq_one_letter_code
_entity_poly.pdbx_strand_id
1 'polypeptide(L)'
;MKRIVMLVPDVDTARKITHELLSERVPEKHIHVIAREGTPMEDLHEAGLAERTDLLPALKRGAAVGGATGLLAGLAALAFPGVAVAGGAVLLATTLAGSAFGAWASSLIGVSIPSEE
;
A
#
# COMPACT_ATOMS: atom_id res chain seq x y z
N MET A 1 -22.37 -8.15 5.73
CA MET A 1 -22.03 -7.02 6.62
C MET A 1 -22.88 -5.83 6.23
N LYS A 2 -23.48 -5.09 7.19
CA LYS A 2 -24.30 -3.90 6.91
C LYS A 2 -23.51 -2.65 7.29
N ARG A 3 -23.41 -1.69 6.37
CA ARG A 3 -22.80 -0.36 6.60
C ARG A 3 -23.87 0.70 6.34
N ILE A 4 -23.84 1.76 7.13
CA ILE A 4 -24.70 2.94 6.93
C ILE A 4 -23.82 4.01 6.30
N VAL A 5 -24.25 4.53 5.15
CA VAL A 5 -23.55 5.59 4.42
C VAL A 5 -24.45 6.81 4.44
N MET A 6 -23.90 7.93 4.89
CA MET A 6 -24.60 9.22 4.97
C MET A 6 -23.75 10.29 4.30
N LEU A 7 -24.41 11.20 3.60
CA LEU A 7 -23.78 12.39 3.04
C LEU A 7 -24.01 13.55 4.00
N VAL A 8 -22.95 14.27 4.33
CA VAL A 8 -22.99 15.43 5.22
C VAL A 8 -22.50 16.66 4.46
N PRO A 9 -23.08 17.85 4.73
CA PRO A 9 -22.84 19.05 3.93
C PRO A 9 -21.44 19.64 4.11
N ASP A 10 -20.84 19.48 5.28
CA ASP A 10 -19.57 20.11 5.66
C ASP A 10 -18.80 19.29 6.70
N VAL A 11 -17.52 19.64 6.85
CA VAL A 11 -16.57 18.99 7.77
C VAL A 11 -16.98 19.20 9.23
N ASP A 12 -17.51 20.38 9.58
CA ASP A 12 -17.95 20.68 10.94
C ASP A 12 -19.11 19.79 11.38
N THR A 13 -20.03 19.52 10.46
CA THR A 13 -21.15 18.59 10.66
C THR A 13 -20.64 17.17 10.80
N ALA A 14 -19.72 16.74 9.94
CA ALA A 14 -19.07 15.42 10.06
C ALA A 14 -18.37 15.25 11.42
N ARG A 15 -17.70 16.30 11.91
CA ARG A 15 -17.02 16.36 13.20
C ARG A 15 -17.99 16.18 14.36
N LYS A 16 -19.09 16.93 14.36
CA LYS A 16 -20.14 16.82 15.38
C LYS A 16 -20.71 15.39 15.45
N ILE A 17 -21.06 14.83 14.29
CA ILE A 17 -21.59 13.46 14.22
C ILE A 17 -20.59 12.44 14.74
N THR A 18 -19.31 12.57 14.38
CA THR A 18 -18.26 11.68 14.87
C THR A 18 -18.12 11.78 16.39
N HIS A 19 -18.18 12.98 16.96
CA HIS A 19 -18.09 13.19 18.41
C HIS A 19 -19.30 12.63 19.16
N GLU A 20 -20.50 12.74 18.59
CA GLU A 20 -21.72 12.13 19.12
C GLU A 20 -21.63 10.59 19.08
N LEU A 21 -21.17 10.00 17.97
CA LEU A 21 -20.98 8.55 17.85
C LEU A 21 -19.96 8.00 18.86
N LEU A 22 -18.86 8.72 19.08
CA LEU A 22 -17.87 8.38 20.11
C LEU A 22 -18.47 8.47 21.52
N SER A 23 -19.32 9.47 21.77
CA SER A 23 -20.04 9.63 23.04
C SER A 23 -21.04 8.49 23.28
N GLU A 24 -21.62 7.93 22.22
CA GLU A 24 -22.46 6.72 22.25
C GLU A 24 -21.67 5.40 22.33
N ARG A 25 -20.34 5.46 22.50
CA ARG A 25 -19.42 4.31 22.56
C ARG A 25 -19.31 3.52 21.27
N VAL A 26 -19.60 4.13 20.12
CA VAL A 26 -19.23 3.53 18.83
C VAL A 26 -17.70 3.56 18.73
N PRO A 27 -17.04 2.41 18.52
CA PRO A 27 -15.59 2.37 18.39
C PRO A 27 -15.13 3.21 17.19
N GLU A 28 -14.09 4.02 17.37
CA GLU A 28 -13.52 4.87 16.33
C GLU A 28 -13.16 4.08 15.06
N LYS A 29 -12.68 2.82 15.22
CA LYS A 29 -12.41 1.87 14.13
C LYS A 29 -13.60 1.50 13.22
N HIS A 30 -14.82 1.92 13.57
CA HIS A 30 -16.02 1.68 12.77
C HIS A 30 -16.57 2.97 12.15
N ILE A 31 -15.90 4.11 12.35
CA ILE A 31 -16.31 5.43 11.85
C ILE A 31 -15.28 5.83 10.79
N HIS A 32 -15.72 5.96 9.54
CA HIS A 32 -14.85 6.35 8.42
C HIS A 32 -15.41 7.61 7.76
N VAL A 33 -14.56 8.61 7.54
CA VAL A 33 -14.93 9.89 6.92
C VAL A 33 -14.09 10.11 5.66
N ILE A 34 -14.76 10.47 4.57
CA ILE A 34 -14.16 10.69 3.25
C ILE A 34 -14.54 12.10 2.79
N ALA A 35 -13.53 12.90 2.44
CA ALA A 35 -13.68 14.23 1.87
C ALA A 35 -12.83 14.39 0.60
N ARG A 36 -13.13 15.43 -0.19
CA ARG A 36 -12.35 15.81 -1.37
C ARG A 36 -10.91 16.14 -0.98
N GLU A 37 -9.96 15.75 -1.84
CA GLU A 37 -8.54 16.08 -1.67
C GLU A 37 -8.31 17.59 -1.48
N GLY A 38 -7.51 17.96 -0.48
CA GLY A 38 -7.28 19.35 -0.08
C GLY A 38 -8.30 19.92 0.93
N THR A 39 -9.26 19.13 1.41
CA THR A 39 -10.16 19.57 2.49
C THR A 39 -9.46 19.39 3.85
N PRO A 40 -9.30 20.45 4.66
CA PRO A 40 -8.67 20.33 5.98
C PRO A 40 -9.54 19.49 6.92
N MET A 41 -9.06 18.30 7.29
CA MET A 41 -9.79 17.36 8.17
C MET A 41 -9.21 17.26 9.60
N GLU A 42 -8.41 18.23 10.03
CA GLU A 42 -7.86 18.42 11.39
C GLU A 42 -8.04 17.26 12.40
N ASP A 43 -9.06 17.32 13.27
CA ASP A 43 -9.30 16.34 14.36
C ASP A 43 -10.28 15.24 13.99
N LEU A 44 -10.73 15.18 12.74
CA LEU A 44 -11.44 14.02 12.23
C LEU A 44 -10.40 12.97 11.89
N HIS A 45 -10.61 11.74 12.34
CA HIS A 45 -9.72 10.63 12.04
C HIS A 45 -9.62 10.49 10.51
N GLU A 46 -8.57 11.08 9.93
CA GLU A 46 -8.19 10.80 8.56
C GLU A 46 -7.95 9.30 8.51
N ALA A 47 -8.73 8.60 7.68
CA ALA A 47 -8.56 7.19 7.43
C ALA A 47 -7.07 6.92 7.25
N GLY A 48 -6.48 6.14 8.17
CA GLY A 48 -5.04 6.05 8.30
C GLY A 48 -4.40 5.67 6.97
N LEU A 49 -3.13 6.01 6.79
CA LEU A 49 -2.33 5.65 5.60
C LEU A 49 -2.32 4.15 5.26
N ALA A 50 -2.82 3.28 6.15
CA ALA A 50 -3.08 1.87 5.87
C ALA A 50 -4.39 1.58 5.10
N GLU A 51 -5.37 2.49 5.15
CA GLU A 51 -6.68 2.43 4.49
C GLU A 51 -6.75 3.35 3.26
N ARG A 52 -5.83 4.32 3.14
CA ARG A 52 -5.73 5.29 2.02
C ARG A 52 -4.74 4.92 0.93
N THR A 53 -3.97 3.86 1.08
CA THR A 53 -2.85 3.62 0.16
C THR A 53 -2.74 2.15 -0.17
N ASP A 54 -2.90 1.83 -1.46
CA ASP A 54 -2.64 0.53 -2.09
C ASP A 54 -1.17 0.07 -1.97
N LEU A 55 -0.43 0.52 -0.96
CA LEU A 55 0.97 0.22 -0.75
C LEU A 55 1.20 -1.27 -0.52
N LEU A 56 0.33 -1.93 0.24
CA LEU A 56 0.44 -3.38 0.49
C LEU A 56 0.21 -4.20 -0.80
N PRO A 57 -0.88 -3.97 -1.56
CA PRO A 57 -1.05 -4.57 -2.90
C PRO A 57 0.06 -4.23 -3.88
N ALA A 58 0.51 -2.96 -3.93
CA ALA A 58 1.56 -2.49 -4.83
C ALA A 58 2.92 -3.12 -4.49
N LEU A 59 3.31 -3.15 -3.21
CA LEU A 59 4.51 -3.82 -2.72
C LEU A 59 4.49 -5.31 -3.06
N LYS A 60 3.37 -5.99 -2.85
CA LYS A 60 3.23 -7.41 -3.22
C LYS A 60 3.42 -7.63 -4.71
N ARG A 61 2.80 -6.81 -5.56
CA ARG A 61 2.94 -6.90 -7.02
C ARG A 61 4.37 -6.58 -7.46
N GLY A 62 4.99 -5.53 -6.92
CA GLY A 62 6.36 -5.14 -7.24
C GLY A 62 7.40 -6.15 -6.79
N ALA A 63 7.25 -6.71 -5.58
CA ALA A 63 8.12 -7.77 -5.09
C ALA A 63 7.99 -9.05 -5.91
N ALA A 64 6.76 -9.43 -6.31
CA ALA A 64 6.53 -10.61 -7.14
C ALA A 64 7.13 -10.46 -8.54
N VAL A 65 6.89 -9.32 -9.20
CA VAL A 65 7.43 -9.02 -10.53
C VAL A 65 8.95 -8.88 -10.49
N GLY A 66 9.49 -8.14 -9.51
CA GLY A 66 10.92 -7.96 -9.32
C GLY A 66 11.66 -9.26 -8.95
N GLY A 67 11.03 -10.11 -8.13
CA GLY A 67 11.58 -11.43 -7.79
C GLY A 67 11.60 -12.36 -9.00
N ALA A 68 10.53 -12.39 -9.80
CA ALA A 68 10.48 -13.20 -11.02
C ALA A 68 11.52 -12.76 -12.05
N THR A 69 11.68 -11.46 -12.27
CA THR A 69 12.72 -10.93 -13.18
C THR A 69 14.13 -11.18 -12.64
N GLY A 70 14.35 -11.01 -11.34
CA GLY A 70 15.62 -11.32 -10.68
C GLY A 70 16.01 -12.81 -10.80
N LEU A 71 15.03 -13.71 -10.66
CA LEU A 71 15.23 -15.15 -10.81
C LEU A 71 15.57 -15.53 -12.25
N LEU A 72 14.85 -14.99 -13.24
CA LEU A 72 15.14 -15.21 -14.66
C LEU A 72 16.53 -14.68 -15.04
N ALA A 73 16.89 -13.49 -14.55
CA ALA A 73 18.22 -12.92 -14.74
C ALA A 73 19.31 -13.77 -14.08
N GLY A 74 19.06 -14.30 -12.87
CA GLY A 74 19.97 -15.23 -12.19
C GLY A 74 20.15 -16.54 -12.95
N LEU A 75 19.08 -17.11 -13.49
CA LEU A 75 19.15 -18.31 -14.34
C LEU A 75 19.93 -18.06 -15.63
N ALA A 76 19.70 -16.90 -16.28
CA ALA A 76 20.47 -16.51 -17.45
C ALA A 76 21.96 -16.27 -17.11
N ALA A 77 22.25 -15.72 -15.93
CA ALA A 77 23.62 -15.52 -15.46
C ALA A 77 24.37 -16.85 -15.25
N LEU A 78 23.69 -17.91 -14.79
CA LEU A 78 24.27 -19.24 -14.65
C LEU A 78 24.65 -19.90 -15.98
N ALA A 79 24.15 -19.41 -17.12
CA ALA A 79 24.60 -19.88 -18.44
C ALA A 79 26.04 -19.45 -18.77
N PHE A 80 26.59 -18.48 -18.03
CA PHE A 80 27.97 -18.03 -18.20
C PHE A 80 28.92 -18.81 -17.27
N PRO A 81 29.99 -19.43 -17.81
CA PRO A 81 30.85 -20.35 -17.05
C PRO A 81 31.56 -19.70 -15.85
N GLY A 82 31.78 -18.38 -15.86
CA GLY A 82 32.39 -17.66 -14.74
C GLY A 82 31.45 -17.39 -13.55
N VAL A 83 30.14 -17.46 -13.75
CA VAL A 83 29.12 -17.15 -12.73
C VAL A 83 28.50 -18.44 -12.17
N ALA A 84 28.47 -19.51 -12.99
CA ALA A 84 28.00 -20.83 -12.61
C ALA A 84 28.70 -21.43 -11.37
N VAL A 85 29.96 -21.05 -11.12
CA VAL A 85 30.75 -21.51 -9.95
C VAL A 85 30.12 -21.09 -8.63
N ALA A 86 29.44 -19.94 -8.59
CA ALA A 86 28.72 -19.46 -7.41
C ALA A 86 27.28 -20.03 -7.32
N GLY A 87 26.79 -20.70 -8.37
CA GLY A 87 25.59 -21.53 -8.37
C GLY A 87 24.37 -20.88 -7.72
N GLY A 88 23.81 -21.57 -6.72
CA GLY A 88 22.60 -21.13 -5.99
C GLY A 88 22.72 -19.79 -5.27
N ALA A 89 23.94 -19.35 -4.93
CA ALA A 89 24.14 -18.06 -4.27
C ALA A 89 23.86 -16.88 -5.21
N VAL A 90 24.20 -17.00 -6.50
CA VAL A 90 23.89 -15.98 -7.51
C VAL A 90 22.39 -15.92 -7.77
N LEU A 91 21.73 -17.07 -7.84
CA LEU A 91 20.26 -17.12 -7.97
C LEU A 91 19.55 -16.45 -6.81
N LEU A 92 19.95 -16.77 -5.57
CA LEU A 92 19.39 -16.15 -4.38
C LEU A 92 19.66 -14.63 -4.35
N ALA A 93 20.89 -14.21 -4.65
CA ALA A 93 21.27 -12.81 -4.63
C ALA A 93 20.52 -11.98 -5.68
N THR A 94 20.39 -12.48 -6.91
CA THR A 94 19.68 -11.81 -8.00
C THR A 94 18.17 -11.76 -7.78
N THR A 95 17.60 -12.84 -7.25
CA THR A 95 16.17 -12.89 -6.88
C THR A 95 15.86 -11.94 -5.74
N LEU A 96 16.69 -11.93 -4.69
CA LEU A 96 16.52 -11.01 -3.55
C LEU A 96 16.71 -9.56 -3.98
N ALA A 97 17.76 -9.26 -4.73
CA ALA A 97 18.01 -7.91 -5.25
C ALA A 97 16.88 -7.43 -6.17
N GLY A 98 16.39 -8.29 -7.08
CA GLY A 98 15.27 -7.98 -7.96
C GLY A 98 13.98 -7.76 -7.19
N SER A 99 13.67 -8.59 -6.20
CA SER A 99 12.48 -8.43 -5.35
C SER A 99 12.53 -7.15 -4.52
N ALA A 100 13.69 -6.82 -3.93
CA ALA A 100 13.89 -5.61 -3.15
C ALA A 100 13.78 -4.35 -4.03
N PHE A 101 14.39 -4.38 -5.21
CA PHE A 101 14.32 -3.28 -6.17
C PHE A 101 12.90 -3.10 -6.73
N GLY A 102 12.22 -4.20 -7.08
CA GLY A 102 10.84 -4.18 -7.56
C GLY A 102 9.85 -3.69 -6.49
N ALA A 103 10.04 -4.11 -5.24
CA ALA A 103 9.28 -3.62 -4.09
C ALA A 103 9.49 -2.11 -3.90
N TRP A 104 10.75 -1.65 -3.93
CA TRP A 104 11.09 -0.23 -3.82
C TRP A 104 10.50 0.61 -4.96
N ALA A 105 10.67 0.18 -6.21
CA ALA A 105 10.12 0.86 -7.38
C ALA A 105 8.58 0.91 -7.35
N SER A 106 7.92 -0.19 -6.97
CA SER A 106 6.46 -0.22 -6.81
C SER A 106 5.97 0.66 -5.66
N SER A 107 6.77 0.82 -4.62
CA SER A 107 6.43 1.72 -3.51
C SER A 107 6.48 3.18 -3.96
N LEU A 108 7.45 3.55 -4.80
CA LEU A 108 7.51 4.89 -5.39
C LEU A 108 6.33 5.17 -6.31
N ILE A 109 5.94 4.19 -7.12
CA ILE A 109 4.78 4.31 -8.02
C ILE A 109 3.48 4.33 -7.21
N GLY A 110 3.33 3.47 -6.19
CA GLY A 110 2.16 3.41 -5.33
C GLY A 110 1.93 4.64 -4.44
N VAL A 111 2.97 5.45 -4.18
CA VAL A 111 2.83 6.76 -3.54
C VAL A 111 2.27 7.82 -4.50
N SER A 112 2.38 7.60 -5.82
CA SER A 112 1.98 8.57 -6.86
C SER A 112 0.67 8.25 -7.57
N ILE A 113 0.05 7.09 -7.29
CA ILE A 113 -1.25 6.72 -7.87
C ILE A 113 -2.32 6.95 -6.80
N PRO A 114 -3.24 7.91 -6.99
CA PRO A 114 -4.40 8.08 -6.11
C PRO A 114 -5.22 6.78 -6.13
N SER A 115 -5.69 6.35 -4.96
CA SER A 115 -6.57 5.19 -4.82
C SER A 115 -7.80 5.36 -5.71
N GLU A 116 -7.96 4.50 -6.71
CA GLU A 116 -9.24 4.31 -7.40
C GLU A 116 -10.07 3.31 -6.59
N GLU A 117 -10.77 3.81 -5.57
CA GLU A 117 -12.01 3.23 -5.07
C GLU A 117 -13.06 4.33 -4.87
#